data_AF-A0A0D3LP06-F1
#
_entry.id   AF-A0A0D3LP06-F1
#
_cell.length_a   1.000
_cell.length_b   1.000
_cell.length_c   1.000
_cell.angle_alpha   90.00
_cell.angle_beta   90.00
_cell.angle_gamma   90.00
#
_symmetry.space_group_name_H-M   'P 1'
#
loop_
_entity.id
_entity.type
_entity.pdbx_description
1 polymer ?
#
loop_
_entity_poly.entity_id
_entity_poly.type
_entity_poly.pdbx_seq_one_letter_code
_entity_poly.pdbx_strand_id
1 'polypeptide(L)'
;MQSKYCNHHFYIQKTELVKYNSYDLVVIGTGFASTFFLKKYLSKAPASAKVLVLERGYLYPHAERVKEQRGEQTPYAKLNIPYEDAIINETPEKHWKFQSAFGGSSNCWFGCTPRFLPSDFKMKSLYGIASDWPLDYDDLESYYTEVEEAMSISGPSDETPFPRKGPYPQPPHEFTAVDKVLKQKWGKLYINQPTARARMQVKGRAGICCGSAICQLCPVDAKFTIENSGIGVFRDSRVELLTGAAVHQLDLQQNRVRAVHYEKDGSDHQVNGEVVALGTNAIFNANILLNSGDLNPFTGKGLGEQFGLQTLVYLDNMENVGGSTWVNANGYMLYDGEHRKEYAACMMESGNYPYFRLERGKWRNIISFRMIFEDLPQERNYVATTRDVLKPAVHFAGISDYTSKAVEKMKVNLPKVLSCLPVEKIEYLAPYDTEAHIMGTARMSKTASEGVVDKHLIHHQYRNLFVLGASSFTTFTPSNPTLTLSALSLHAADQAF
;
A
#
# COMPACT_ATOMS: atom_id res chain seq x y z
N MET A 1 3.00 12.58 46.69
CA MET A 1 1.72 12.34 45.99
C MET A 1 1.93 12.29 44.47
N GLN A 2 2.88 11.49 44.00
CA GLN A 2 3.12 11.26 42.57
C GLN A 2 3.38 9.76 42.39
N SER A 3 2.30 9.04 42.08
CA SER A 3 2.28 7.62 41.71
C SER A 3 0.90 7.36 41.15
N LYS A 4 0.84 6.68 40.00
CA LYS A 4 -0.32 6.32 39.16
C LYS A 4 -0.61 7.26 37.99
N TYR A 5 0.21 7.20 36.93
CA TYR A 5 -0.33 7.21 35.56
C TYR A 5 0.59 6.37 34.64
N CYS A 6 0.00 5.29 34.09
CA CYS A 6 0.37 4.55 32.88
C CYS A 6 1.72 3.81 32.79
N ASN A 7 1.88 2.76 33.61
CA ASN A 7 2.51 1.52 33.13
C ASN A 7 1.44 0.69 32.39
N HIS A 8 1.35 0.83 31.06
CA HIS A 8 0.72 -0.20 30.21
C HIS A 8 1.82 -0.83 29.39
N HIS A 9 2.35 -1.91 29.95
CA HIS A 9 3.24 -2.88 29.34
C HIS A 9 2.69 -3.32 27.97
N PHE A 10 3.29 -2.83 26.88
CA PHE A 10 3.09 -3.30 25.50
C PHE A 10 3.72 -4.68 25.34
N TYR A 11 3.13 -5.73 25.92
CA TYR A 11 3.62 -7.09 25.71
C TYR A 11 2.69 -7.77 24.69
N ILE A 12 3.12 -7.74 23.42
CA ILE A 12 2.86 -8.89 22.55
C ILE A 12 3.59 -10.05 23.23
N GLN A 13 2.95 -11.20 23.42
CA GLN A 13 3.66 -12.39 23.90
C GLN A 13 4.76 -12.72 22.89
N LYS A 14 6.01 -12.38 23.20
CA LYS A 14 7.17 -12.83 22.43
C LYS A 14 7.34 -14.31 22.73
N THR A 15 7.05 -15.18 21.77
CA THR A 15 7.53 -16.55 21.82
C THR A 15 8.94 -16.57 21.22
N GLU A 16 9.88 -17.24 21.88
CA GLU A 16 11.23 -17.43 21.34
C GLU A 16 11.26 -18.59 20.31
N LEU A 17 10.33 -19.54 20.45
CA LEU A 17 10.12 -20.70 19.57
C LEU A 17 8.62 -20.96 19.40
N VAL A 18 8.24 -21.60 18.30
CA VAL A 18 6.85 -21.97 18.01
C VAL A 18 6.32 -23.03 18.99
N LYS A 19 5.06 -22.91 19.43
CA LYS A 19 4.44 -23.86 20.38
C LYS A 19 4.03 -25.20 19.75
N TYR A 20 3.72 -25.22 18.46
CA TYR A 20 3.18 -26.40 17.77
C TYR A 20 3.99 -26.72 16.51
N ASN A 21 3.97 -27.98 16.09
CA ASN A 21 4.56 -28.39 14.81
C ASN A 21 3.60 -28.18 13.62
N SER A 22 2.31 -27.96 13.88
CA SER A 22 1.28 -27.79 12.86
C SER A 22 0.24 -26.76 13.32
N TYR A 23 -0.18 -25.92 12.39
CA TYR A 23 -1.17 -24.85 12.58
C TYR A 23 -2.28 -24.95 11.53
N ASP A 24 -3.48 -24.47 11.86
CA ASP A 24 -4.59 -24.39 10.92
C ASP A 24 -4.31 -23.28 9.88
N LEU A 25 -3.64 -22.21 10.30
CA LEU A 25 -3.20 -21.11 9.44
C LEU A 25 -1.78 -20.66 9.79
N VAL A 26 -0.93 -20.54 8.76
CA VAL A 26 0.36 -19.85 8.84
C VAL A 26 0.30 -18.58 7.98
N VAL A 27 0.41 -17.41 8.61
CA VAL A 27 0.46 -16.11 7.93
C VAL A 27 1.90 -15.59 7.91
N ILE A 28 2.35 -15.14 6.75
CA ILE A 28 3.72 -14.66 6.53
C ILE A 28 3.67 -13.14 6.30
N GLY A 29 4.32 -12.39 7.18
CA GLY A 29 4.33 -10.94 7.23
C GLY A 29 3.20 -10.36 8.08
N THR A 30 3.41 -9.13 8.58
CA THR A 30 2.45 -8.39 9.43
C THR A 30 1.97 -7.08 8.81
N GLY A 31 2.17 -6.91 7.50
CA GLY A 31 1.72 -5.73 6.75
C GLY A 31 0.19 -5.66 6.63
N PHE A 32 -0.29 -4.71 5.82
CA PHE A 32 -1.72 -4.53 5.54
C PHE A 32 -2.40 -5.82 5.10
N ALA A 33 -1.87 -6.46 4.05
CA ALA A 33 -2.51 -7.66 3.48
C ALA A 33 -2.72 -8.76 4.52
N SER A 34 -1.64 -9.17 5.20
CA SER A 34 -1.69 -10.17 6.26
C SER A 34 -2.59 -9.79 7.42
N THR A 35 -2.55 -8.53 7.88
CA THR A 35 -3.39 -8.10 9.02
C THR A 35 -4.87 -8.16 8.69
N PHE A 36 -5.26 -7.68 7.51
CA PHE A 36 -6.67 -7.69 7.09
C PHE A 36 -7.16 -9.11 6.80
N PHE A 37 -6.35 -9.94 6.14
CA PHE A 37 -6.66 -11.37 5.97
C PHE A 37 -6.88 -12.06 7.32
N LEU A 38 -5.93 -11.89 8.25
CA LEU A 38 -5.99 -12.50 9.57
C LEU A 38 -7.19 -12.01 10.38
N LYS A 39 -7.49 -10.70 10.34
CA LYS A 39 -8.67 -10.12 10.99
C LYS A 39 -9.96 -10.80 10.53
N LYS A 40 -10.13 -11.01 9.22
CA LYS A 40 -11.32 -11.65 8.66
C LYS A 40 -11.35 -13.13 8.98
N TYR A 41 -10.25 -13.85 8.82
CA TYR A 41 -10.12 -15.26 9.18
C TYR A 41 -10.53 -15.49 10.64
N LEU A 42 -9.98 -14.72 11.59
CA LEU A 42 -10.28 -14.85 13.02
C LEU A 42 -11.75 -14.59 13.37
N SER A 43 -12.49 -13.83 12.55
CA SER A 43 -13.92 -13.57 12.76
C SER A 43 -14.79 -14.80 12.49
N LYS A 44 -14.27 -15.78 11.73
CA LYS A 44 -14.98 -17.00 11.32
C LYS A 44 -14.35 -18.27 11.89
N ALA A 45 -13.05 -18.24 12.17
CA ALA A 45 -12.31 -19.39 12.67
C ALA A 45 -12.84 -19.88 14.03
N PRO A 46 -12.84 -21.20 14.27
CA PRO A 46 -13.27 -21.75 15.55
C PRO A 46 -12.39 -21.24 16.70
N ALA A 47 -12.92 -21.26 17.92
CA ALA A 47 -12.19 -20.84 19.12
C ALA A 47 -10.92 -21.68 19.38
N SER A 48 -10.87 -22.90 18.84
CA SER A 48 -9.73 -23.82 18.94
C SER A 48 -8.67 -23.63 17.87
N ALA A 49 -8.86 -22.72 16.91
CA ALA A 49 -7.93 -22.52 15.81
C ALA A 49 -6.54 -22.13 16.34
N LYS A 50 -5.50 -22.70 15.74
CA LYS A 50 -4.09 -22.41 15.99
C LYS A 50 -3.57 -21.63 14.80
N VAL A 51 -3.21 -20.37 15.03
CA VAL A 51 -2.68 -19.49 14.00
C VAL A 51 -1.25 -19.10 14.33
N LEU A 52 -0.33 -19.29 13.39
CA LEU A 52 1.02 -18.78 13.47
C LEU A 52 1.18 -17.59 12.53
N VAL A 53 1.81 -16.52 13.01
CA VAL A 53 2.24 -15.37 12.22
C VAL A 53 3.74 -15.25 12.29
N LEU A 54 4.40 -15.24 11.13
CA LEU A 54 5.85 -15.11 11.00
C LEU A 54 6.20 -13.71 10.46
N GLU A 55 7.03 -12.95 11.15
CA GLU A 55 7.49 -11.62 10.74
C GLU A 55 9.01 -11.56 10.74
N ARG A 56 9.60 -11.18 9.60
CA ARG A 56 11.06 -11.04 9.44
C ARG A 56 11.62 -9.97 10.37
N GLY A 57 10.90 -8.85 10.51
CA GLY A 57 11.31 -7.75 11.37
C GLY A 57 10.92 -7.93 12.83
N TYR A 58 11.25 -6.92 13.63
CA TYR A 58 10.82 -6.81 15.02
C TYR A 58 9.79 -5.69 15.20
N LEU A 59 9.11 -5.67 16.35
CA LEU A 59 8.38 -4.49 16.77
C LEU A 59 9.36 -3.34 17.03
N TYR A 60 9.25 -2.28 16.23
CA TYR A 60 9.92 -1.01 16.44
C TYR A 60 8.88 0.05 16.85
N PRO A 61 8.65 0.25 18.16
CA PRO A 61 7.53 1.06 18.64
C PRO A 61 7.56 2.48 18.11
N HIS A 62 6.40 3.05 17.82
CA HIS A 62 6.22 4.42 17.36
C HIS A 62 6.96 5.43 18.25
N ALA A 63 6.79 5.33 19.56
CA ALA A 63 7.43 6.24 20.52
C ALA A 63 8.97 6.21 20.42
N GLU A 64 9.55 5.05 20.14
CA GLU A 64 11.00 4.88 19.97
C GLU A 64 11.49 5.43 18.63
N ARG A 65 10.71 5.22 17.55
CA ARG A 65 10.98 5.85 16.24
C ARG A 65 10.96 7.37 16.33
N VAL A 66 10.02 7.94 17.08
CA VAL A 66 9.95 9.40 17.28
C VAL A 66 11.13 9.91 18.11
N LYS A 67 11.58 9.16 19.14
CA LYS A 67 12.81 9.48 19.89
C LYS A 67 14.03 9.51 18.97
N GLU A 68 14.20 8.48 18.14
CA GLU A 68 15.29 8.41 17.17
C GLU A 68 15.27 9.60 16.21
N GLN A 69 14.10 9.99 15.69
CA GLN A 69 13.98 11.15 14.81
C GLN A 69 14.38 12.48 15.49
N ARG A 70 14.29 12.56 16.83
CA ARG A 70 14.78 13.70 17.61
C ARG A 70 16.28 13.63 17.94
N GLY A 71 16.98 12.61 17.45
CA GLY A 71 18.40 12.37 17.73
C GLY A 71 18.67 11.69 19.07
N GLU A 72 17.64 11.15 19.72
CA GLU A 72 17.82 10.40 20.97
C GLU A 72 18.27 8.97 20.69
N GLN A 73 19.10 8.41 21.58
CA GLN A 73 19.50 7.02 21.48
C GLN A 73 18.36 6.09 21.90
N THR A 74 18.14 5.04 21.11
CA THR A 74 17.19 3.97 21.43
C THR A 74 17.81 2.60 21.13
N PRO A 75 17.61 1.58 21.98
CA PRO A 75 18.08 0.23 21.67
C PRO A 75 17.37 -0.39 20.46
N TYR A 76 16.22 0.16 20.04
CA TYR A 76 15.43 -0.36 18.93
C TYR A 76 15.97 0.03 17.54
N ALA A 77 16.83 1.05 17.43
CA ALA A 77 17.42 1.48 16.17
C ALA A 77 18.14 0.33 15.44
N LYS A 78 18.80 -0.55 16.21
CA LYS A 78 19.52 -1.73 15.70
C LYS A 78 18.60 -2.82 15.14
N LEU A 79 17.29 -2.76 15.39
CA LEU A 79 16.30 -3.72 14.91
C LEU A 79 15.71 -3.32 13.55
N ASN A 80 15.98 -2.11 13.08
CA ASN A 80 15.54 -1.67 11.77
C ASN A 80 16.45 -2.27 10.70
N ILE A 81 15.86 -2.95 9.73
CA ILE A 81 16.57 -3.43 8.53
C ILE A 81 16.23 -2.44 7.40
N PRO A 82 17.17 -1.58 6.97
CA PRO A 82 16.96 -0.69 5.84
C PRO A 82 16.54 -1.46 4.59
N TYR A 83 15.69 -0.87 3.75
CA TYR A 83 15.21 -1.57 2.55
C TYR A 83 16.35 -1.79 1.55
N GLU A 84 17.35 -0.90 1.55
CA GLU A 84 18.57 -0.98 0.75
C GLU A 84 19.39 -2.22 1.09
N ASP A 85 19.42 -2.63 2.37
CA ASP A 85 20.18 -3.79 2.83
C ASP A 85 19.42 -5.11 2.63
N ALA A 86 18.11 -5.01 2.38
CA ALA A 86 17.20 -6.15 2.30
C ALA A 86 17.10 -6.75 0.88
N ILE A 87 17.58 -6.04 -0.16
CA ILE A 87 17.55 -6.46 -1.57
C ILE A 87 18.89 -6.16 -2.25
N ILE A 88 19.17 -6.83 -3.36
CA ILE A 88 20.19 -6.41 -4.32
C ILE A 88 19.48 -5.59 -5.39
N ASN A 89 19.68 -4.27 -5.40
CA ASN A 89 19.07 -3.38 -6.38
C ASN A 89 19.97 -3.21 -7.60
N GLU A 90 19.62 -3.86 -8.71
CA GLU A 90 20.39 -3.83 -9.97
C GLU A 90 20.11 -2.54 -10.78
N THR A 91 19.26 -1.65 -10.26
CA THR A 91 18.90 -0.36 -10.85
C THR A 91 18.97 0.73 -9.78
N PRO A 92 20.17 1.21 -9.41
CA PRO A 92 20.38 2.07 -8.23
C PRO A 92 19.60 3.40 -8.24
N GLU A 93 19.30 3.95 -9.41
CA GLU A 93 18.50 5.17 -9.60
C GLU A 93 17.03 4.98 -9.21
N LYS A 94 16.56 3.73 -9.15
CA LYS A 94 15.19 3.34 -8.81
C LYS A 94 15.18 2.76 -7.39
N HIS A 95 14.70 3.53 -6.41
CA HIS A 95 14.56 3.03 -5.04
C HIS A 95 13.30 2.16 -4.87
N TRP A 96 13.34 1.17 -3.97
CA TRP A 96 12.19 0.33 -3.60
C TRP A 96 11.93 0.49 -2.11
N LYS A 97 11.17 1.53 -1.74
CA LYS A 97 10.97 1.90 -0.33
C LYS A 97 9.93 1.01 0.34
N PHE A 98 10.32 0.32 1.40
CA PHE A 98 9.44 -0.45 2.30
C PHE A 98 10.04 -0.52 3.70
N GLN A 99 9.32 -1.10 4.66
CA GLN A 99 9.81 -1.28 6.04
C GLN A 99 9.80 -2.75 6.43
N SER A 100 10.96 -3.26 6.85
CA SER A 100 11.15 -4.62 7.38
C SER A 100 10.99 -4.65 8.90
N ALA A 101 9.80 -4.29 9.38
CA ALA A 101 9.44 -4.27 10.80
C ALA A 101 7.99 -4.72 10.95
N PHE A 102 7.58 -5.07 12.18
CA PHE A 102 6.18 -5.36 12.48
C PHE A 102 5.26 -4.23 11.97
N GLY A 103 4.21 -4.61 11.24
CA GLY A 103 3.28 -3.68 10.59
C GLY A 103 3.70 -3.23 9.18
N GLY A 104 4.91 -3.60 8.73
CA GLY A 104 5.43 -3.31 7.40
C GLY A 104 5.35 -1.82 7.02
N SER A 105 5.06 -1.54 5.75
CA SER A 105 4.98 -0.17 5.21
C SER A 105 3.87 0.71 5.83
N SER A 106 2.98 0.17 6.69
CA SER A 106 2.09 1.02 7.50
C SER A 106 2.87 1.97 8.41
N ASN A 107 4.14 1.68 8.66
CA ASN A 107 5.05 2.50 9.45
C ASN A 107 5.57 3.74 8.71
N CYS A 108 5.56 3.75 7.38
CA CYS A 108 6.17 4.81 6.56
C CYS A 108 5.25 5.42 5.47
N TRP A 109 4.05 4.87 5.26
CA TRP A 109 3.07 5.39 4.29
C TRP A 109 2.44 6.74 4.68
N PHE A 110 1.67 7.34 3.76
CA PHE A 110 1.08 8.67 3.92
C PHE A 110 -0.42 8.65 4.26
N GLY A 111 -1.04 7.47 4.31
CA GLY A 111 -2.44 7.30 4.67
C GLY A 111 -3.43 7.60 3.55
N CYS A 112 -2.98 7.72 2.29
CA CYS A 112 -3.86 7.93 1.14
C CYS A 112 -4.61 6.64 0.79
N THR A 113 -5.93 6.72 0.63
CA THR A 113 -6.80 5.55 0.44
C THR A 113 -7.91 5.81 -0.59
N PRO A 114 -7.61 6.27 -1.82
CA PRO A 114 -8.63 6.31 -2.87
C PRO A 114 -9.06 4.87 -3.24
N ARG A 115 -10.33 4.69 -3.64
CA ARG A 115 -10.77 3.45 -4.29
C ARG A 115 -10.33 3.47 -5.75
N PHE A 116 -10.15 2.29 -6.35
CA PHE A 116 -10.02 2.15 -7.81
C PHE A 116 -11.35 2.53 -8.49
N LEU A 117 -11.28 2.90 -9.78
CA LEU A 117 -12.49 3.06 -10.59
C LEU A 117 -12.96 1.71 -11.16
N PRO A 118 -14.26 1.54 -11.46
CA PRO A 118 -14.75 0.32 -12.11
C PRO A 118 -14.04 -0.04 -13.42
N SER A 119 -13.57 0.96 -14.17
CA SER A 119 -12.82 0.79 -15.42
C SER A 119 -11.42 0.22 -15.21
N ASP A 120 -10.80 0.38 -14.04
CA ASP A 120 -9.46 -0.15 -13.74
C ASP A 120 -9.42 -1.69 -13.73
N PHE A 121 -10.58 -2.32 -13.49
CA PHE A 121 -10.75 -3.77 -13.52
C PHE A 121 -10.90 -4.31 -14.96
N LYS A 122 -11.13 -3.44 -15.96
CA LYS A 122 -11.58 -3.81 -17.31
C LYS A 122 -10.70 -3.27 -18.44
N MET A 123 -9.38 -3.26 -18.24
CA MET A 123 -8.41 -2.69 -19.17
C MET A 123 -8.47 -3.31 -20.58
N LYS A 124 -8.64 -4.63 -20.68
CA LYS A 124 -8.71 -5.33 -21.96
C LYS A 124 -10.08 -5.15 -22.61
N SER A 125 -11.15 -5.34 -21.84
CA SER A 125 -12.52 -5.24 -22.36
C SER A 125 -12.92 -3.83 -22.79
N LEU A 126 -12.47 -2.77 -22.08
CA LEU A 126 -12.81 -1.39 -22.41
C LEU A 126 -11.79 -0.74 -23.35
N TYR A 127 -10.50 -0.99 -23.12
CA TYR A 127 -9.42 -0.25 -23.77
C TYR A 127 -8.56 -1.10 -24.72
N GLY A 128 -8.79 -2.42 -24.80
CA GLY A 128 -8.07 -3.31 -25.71
C GLY A 128 -6.59 -3.54 -25.34
N ILE A 129 -6.19 -3.18 -24.12
CA ILE A 129 -4.79 -3.28 -23.65
C ILE A 129 -4.69 -4.11 -22.36
N ALA A 130 -3.50 -4.65 -22.10
CA ALA A 130 -3.20 -5.46 -20.91
C ALA A 130 -4.22 -6.61 -20.71
N SER A 131 -4.64 -6.84 -19.46
CA SER A 131 -5.60 -7.87 -19.07
C SER A 131 -6.67 -7.28 -18.18
N ASP A 132 -7.88 -7.83 -18.26
CA ASP A 132 -8.91 -7.57 -17.24
C ASP A 132 -8.52 -8.27 -15.94
N TRP A 133 -8.88 -7.65 -14.83
CA TRP A 133 -8.89 -8.34 -13.54
C TRP A 133 -9.93 -9.46 -13.60
N PRO A 134 -9.70 -10.64 -12.98
CA PRO A 134 -10.69 -11.71 -12.93
C PRO A 134 -11.79 -11.47 -11.88
N LEU A 135 -11.98 -10.21 -11.48
CA LEU A 135 -12.99 -9.70 -10.57
C LEU A 135 -13.36 -8.28 -10.98
N ASP A 136 -14.57 -7.86 -10.62
CA ASP A 136 -15.11 -6.54 -10.89
C ASP A 136 -15.12 -5.68 -9.63
N TYR A 137 -15.37 -4.37 -9.80
CA TYR A 137 -15.52 -3.43 -8.69
C TYR A 137 -16.54 -3.89 -7.65
N ASP A 138 -17.68 -4.41 -8.10
CA ASP A 138 -18.79 -4.81 -7.23
C ASP A 138 -18.43 -6.02 -6.34
N ASP A 139 -17.48 -6.86 -6.77
CA ASP A 139 -16.94 -7.95 -5.95
C ASP A 139 -16.19 -7.41 -4.71
N LEU A 140 -15.63 -6.20 -4.80
CA LEU A 140 -14.84 -5.56 -3.74
C LEU A 140 -15.55 -4.46 -2.98
N GLU A 141 -16.69 -3.96 -3.48
CA GLU A 141 -17.36 -2.77 -2.95
C GLU A 141 -17.65 -2.87 -1.43
N SER A 142 -18.19 -4.01 -1.00
CA SER A 142 -18.50 -4.23 0.43
C SER A 142 -17.22 -4.35 1.29
N TYR A 143 -16.18 -4.97 0.75
CA TYR A 143 -14.89 -5.10 1.43
C TYR A 143 -14.14 -3.76 1.51
N TYR A 144 -14.30 -2.89 0.52
CA TYR A 144 -13.79 -1.52 0.61
C TYR A 144 -14.42 -0.79 1.81
N THR A 145 -15.74 -0.92 1.98
CA THR A 145 -16.46 -0.32 3.12
C THR A 145 -15.97 -0.91 4.45
N GLU A 146 -15.78 -2.23 4.54
CA GLU A 146 -15.23 -2.88 5.74
C GLU A 146 -13.82 -2.40 6.09
N VAL A 147 -12.94 -2.21 5.09
CA VAL A 147 -11.60 -1.64 5.32
C VAL A 147 -11.69 -0.18 5.76
N GLU A 148 -12.57 0.60 5.14
CA GLU A 148 -12.78 2.00 5.50
C GLU A 148 -13.20 2.15 6.95
N GLU A 149 -14.13 1.35 7.42
CA GLU A 149 -14.53 1.28 8.83
C GLU A 149 -13.36 0.89 9.73
N ALA A 150 -12.66 -0.20 9.38
CA ALA A 150 -11.53 -0.70 10.16
C ALA A 150 -10.37 0.29 10.27
N MET A 151 -10.11 1.07 9.22
CA MET A 151 -9.09 2.14 9.21
C MET A 151 -9.65 3.50 9.64
N SER A 152 -10.95 3.59 9.96
CA SER A 152 -11.65 4.83 10.29
C SER A 152 -11.36 5.95 9.27
N ILE A 153 -11.54 5.64 8.00
CA ILE A 153 -11.17 6.51 6.88
C ILE A 153 -12.05 7.78 6.87
N SER A 154 -11.41 8.94 6.70
CA SER A 154 -12.09 10.19 6.36
C SER A 154 -12.22 10.33 4.86
N GLY A 155 -13.30 10.97 4.40
CA GLY A 155 -13.50 11.20 2.97
C GLY A 155 -14.65 12.16 2.68
N PRO A 156 -14.86 12.50 1.39
CA PRO A 156 -15.92 13.42 0.97
C PRO A 156 -17.30 12.97 1.43
N SER A 157 -18.19 13.94 1.72
CA SER A 157 -19.60 13.69 2.03
C SER A 157 -20.51 13.76 0.80
N ASP A 158 -19.96 14.18 -0.34
CA ASP A 158 -20.65 14.36 -1.60
C ASP A 158 -20.27 13.27 -2.62
N GLU A 159 -20.71 13.45 -3.88
CA GLU A 159 -20.46 12.47 -4.94
C GLU A 159 -18.97 12.24 -5.22
N THR A 160 -18.64 10.98 -5.44
CA THR A 160 -17.30 10.52 -5.81
C THR A 160 -17.28 9.97 -7.24
N PRO A 161 -16.10 9.87 -7.88
CA PRO A 161 -16.00 9.33 -9.24
C PRO A 161 -16.14 7.81 -9.29
N PHE A 162 -15.90 7.12 -8.16
CA PHE A 162 -16.23 5.71 -7.95
C PHE A 162 -17.60 5.57 -7.23
N PRO A 163 -18.33 4.46 -7.44
CA PRO A 163 -19.54 4.16 -6.69
C PRO A 163 -19.22 3.79 -5.23
N ARG A 164 -20.17 3.97 -4.30
CA ARG A 164 -20.00 3.64 -2.87
C ARG A 164 -21.35 3.35 -2.23
N LYS A 165 -21.40 2.37 -1.32
CA LYS A 165 -22.56 2.16 -0.44
C LYS A 165 -22.27 2.73 0.94
N GLY A 166 -22.87 3.89 1.20
CA GLY A 166 -22.81 4.56 2.50
C GLY A 166 -21.72 5.64 2.62
N PRO A 167 -21.78 6.42 3.71
CA PRO A 167 -20.83 7.49 3.96
C PRO A 167 -19.47 6.97 4.42
N TYR A 168 -18.45 7.82 4.36
CA TYR A 168 -17.19 7.55 5.04
C TYR A 168 -17.36 7.55 6.57
N PRO A 169 -16.58 6.74 7.31
CA PRO A 169 -16.61 6.72 8.78
C PRO A 169 -16.28 8.05 9.46
N GLN A 170 -15.55 8.94 8.78
CA GLN A 170 -15.18 10.27 9.30
C GLN A 170 -15.44 11.37 8.27
N PRO A 171 -15.72 12.62 8.72
CA PRO A 171 -15.86 13.76 7.82
C PRO A 171 -14.55 14.04 7.07
N PRO A 172 -14.60 14.73 5.91
CA PRO A 172 -13.41 14.99 5.10
C PRO A 172 -12.38 15.88 5.80
N HIS A 173 -11.14 15.83 5.33
CA HIS A 173 -10.15 16.88 5.57
C HIS A 173 -10.52 18.18 4.86
N GLU A 174 -10.16 19.34 5.41
CA GLU A 174 -10.45 20.66 4.82
C GLU A 174 -9.73 20.86 3.49
N PHE A 175 -10.40 21.51 2.53
CA PHE A 175 -9.79 21.98 1.29
C PHE A 175 -8.92 23.24 1.48
N THR A 176 -7.90 23.42 0.63
CA THR A 176 -7.25 24.73 0.46
C THR A 176 -8.16 25.69 -0.33
N ALA A 177 -7.78 26.97 -0.41
CA ALA A 177 -8.47 27.95 -1.26
C ALA A 177 -8.50 27.53 -2.74
N VAL A 178 -7.39 26.97 -3.26
CA VAL A 178 -7.30 26.49 -4.65
C VAL A 178 -8.16 25.25 -4.86
N ASP A 179 -8.12 24.31 -3.92
CA ASP A 179 -8.95 23.10 -3.98
C ASP A 179 -10.45 23.43 -4.06
N LYS A 180 -10.91 24.47 -3.35
CA LYS A 180 -12.32 24.90 -3.40
C LYS A 180 -12.73 25.37 -4.80
N VAL A 181 -11.85 26.08 -5.51
CA VAL A 181 -12.11 26.53 -6.90
C VAL A 181 -12.14 25.33 -7.85
N LEU A 182 -11.18 24.40 -7.71
CA LEU A 182 -11.17 23.17 -8.51
C LEU A 182 -12.39 22.29 -8.23
N LYS A 183 -12.81 22.16 -6.97
CA LYS A 183 -14.03 21.47 -6.56
C LYS A 183 -15.26 22.09 -7.22
N GLN A 184 -15.37 23.42 -7.19
CA GLN A 184 -16.49 24.14 -7.81
C GLN A 184 -16.55 23.91 -9.33
N LYS A 185 -15.39 23.85 -10.00
CA LYS A 185 -15.30 23.62 -11.45
C LYS A 185 -15.63 22.19 -11.85
N TRP A 186 -15.07 21.21 -11.13
CA TRP A 186 -15.02 19.80 -11.56
C TRP A 186 -15.97 18.87 -10.78
N GLY A 187 -16.61 19.35 -9.71
CA GLY A 187 -17.62 18.61 -8.96
C GLY A 187 -17.09 17.27 -8.44
N LYS A 188 -17.72 16.16 -8.82
CA LYS A 188 -17.33 14.81 -8.39
C LYS A 188 -15.97 14.32 -8.91
N LEU A 189 -15.39 14.99 -9.91
CA LEU A 189 -14.06 14.64 -10.43
C LEU A 189 -12.93 15.26 -9.61
N TYR A 190 -13.23 16.13 -8.65
CA TYR A 190 -12.26 16.67 -7.71
C TYR A 190 -12.79 16.53 -6.29
N ILE A 191 -12.19 15.68 -5.48
CA ILE A 191 -12.72 15.31 -4.15
C ILE A 191 -11.68 15.49 -3.06
N ASN A 192 -12.13 15.61 -1.80
CA ASN A 192 -11.24 15.51 -0.65
C ASN A 192 -10.54 14.15 -0.71
N GLN A 193 -9.22 14.13 -0.48
CA GLN A 193 -8.46 12.89 -0.46
C GLN A 193 -9.05 11.96 0.61
N PRO A 194 -9.59 10.78 0.24
CA PRO A 194 -9.95 9.79 1.22
C PRO A 194 -8.69 9.31 1.95
N THR A 195 -8.73 9.26 3.27
CA THR A 195 -7.51 9.00 4.04
C THR A 195 -7.71 8.39 5.42
N ALA A 196 -6.78 7.52 5.80
CA ALA A 196 -6.66 6.94 7.13
C ALA A 196 -5.93 7.86 8.14
N ARG A 197 -5.93 9.18 7.91
CA ARG A 197 -5.51 10.21 8.88
C ARG A 197 -6.74 10.62 9.70
N ALA A 198 -6.65 10.50 11.02
CA ALA A 198 -7.80 10.71 11.91
C ALA A 198 -8.25 12.18 11.92
N ARG A 199 -9.52 12.43 11.63
CA ARG A 199 -10.21 13.73 11.76
C ARG A 199 -10.90 13.91 13.10
N MET A 200 -11.29 12.80 13.70
CA MET A 200 -11.85 12.71 15.04
C MET A 200 -11.04 11.70 15.86
N GLN A 201 -11.21 11.70 17.18
CA GLN A 201 -10.51 10.74 18.04
C GLN A 201 -10.87 9.30 17.66
N VAL A 202 -9.85 8.46 17.43
CA VAL A 202 -9.99 7.03 17.11
C VAL A 202 -9.41 6.20 18.25
N LYS A 203 -10.08 5.11 18.61
CA LYS A 203 -9.57 4.16 19.61
C LYS A 203 -8.23 3.56 19.12
N GLY A 204 -7.23 3.55 20.00
CA GLY A 204 -5.89 3.02 19.70
C GLY A 204 -4.90 4.04 19.14
N ARG A 205 -5.38 5.20 18.66
CA ARG A 205 -4.52 6.29 18.17
C ARG A 205 -4.31 7.35 19.24
N ALA A 206 -3.08 7.84 19.40
CA ALA A 206 -2.78 8.82 20.45
C ALA A 206 -3.37 10.21 20.18
N GLY A 207 -3.66 10.56 18.93
CA GLY A 207 -4.14 11.90 18.58
C GLY A 207 -4.98 12.00 17.31
N ILE A 208 -5.37 13.24 17.03
CA ILE A 208 -6.09 13.67 15.82
C ILE A 208 -5.08 14.34 14.88
N CYS A 209 -5.28 14.22 13.56
CA CYS A 209 -4.39 14.82 12.57
C CYS A 209 -4.40 16.34 12.71
N CYS A 210 -3.26 16.90 13.10
CA CYS A 210 -3.06 18.34 13.29
C CYS A 210 -2.50 19.04 12.04
N GLY A 211 -2.49 18.38 10.88
CA GLY A 211 -1.94 18.94 9.65
C GLY A 211 -0.44 19.21 9.68
N SER A 212 0.32 18.46 10.49
CA SER A 212 1.76 18.67 10.73
C SER A 212 2.66 18.60 9.49
N ALA A 213 2.12 18.17 8.36
CA ALA A 213 2.89 17.82 7.17
C ALA A 213 4.02 16.80 7.46
N ILE A 214 3.87 15.95 8.48
CA ILE A 214 4.79 14.84 8.74
C ILE A 214 3.94 13.58 8.78
N CYS A 215 3.78 12.95 7.61
CA CYS A 215 2.96 11.75 7.49
C CYS A 215 3.79 10.48 7.59
N GLN A 216 5.03 10.46 7.08
CA GLN A 216 5.91 9.28 7.10
C GLN A 216 6.02 8.69 8.51
N LEU A 217 6.43 9.49 9.50
CA LEU A 217 6.35 9.17 10.93
C LEU A 217 5.51 10.22 11.65
N CYS A 218 4.20 9.98 11.75
CA CYS A 218 3.26 10.96 12.34
C CYS A 218 3.57 11.19 13.83
N PRO A 219 3.97 12.39 14.27
CA PRO A 219 4.44 12.61 15.65
C PRO A 219 3.33 12.46 16.70
N VAL A 220 2.07 12.68 16.31
CA VAL A 220 0.89 12.58 17.19
C VAL A 220 0.14 11.25 17.00
N ASP A 221 0.70 10.31 16.25
CA ASP A 221 0.15 8.96 16.02
C ASP A 221 -1.32 8.95 15.53
N ALA A 222 -1.70 9.94 14.72
CA ALA A 222 -3.06 10.09 14.20
C ALA A 222 -3.33 9.31 12.90
N LYS A 223 -2.26 9.00 12.14
CA LYS A 223 -2.31 8.19 10.92
C LYS A 223 -2.44 6.72 11.31
N PHE A 224 -3.34 5.98 10.66
CA PHE A 224 -3.44 4.53 10.87
C PHE A 224 -2.07 3.86 10.68
N THR A 225 -1.72 2.99 11.61
CA THR A 225 -0.65 2.01 11.48
C THR A 225 -1.17 0.68 12.00
N ILE A 226 -0.54 -0.43 11.60
CA ILE A 226 -0.88 -1.73 12.19
C ILE A 226 -0.57 -1.70 13.70
N GLU A 227 0.47 -0.99 14.14
CA GLU A 227 0.81 -0.83 15.55
C GLU A 227 -0.31 -0.16 16.37
N ASN A 228 -0.88 0.95 15.91
CA ASN A 228 -1.85 1.72 16.70
C ASN A 228 -3.29 1.21 16.57
N SER A 229 -3.66 0.62 15.43
CA SER A 229 -5.06 0.26 15.12
C SER A 229 -5.25 -1.24 14.81
N GLY A 230 -4.19 -1.94 14.39
CA GLY A 230 -4.24 -3.36 14.00
C GLY A 230 -3.70 -4.35 15.04
N ILE A 231 -2.96 -3.88 16.04
CA ILE A 231 -2.20 -4.73 16.98
C ILE A 231 -3.07 -5.72 17.76
N GLY A 232 -4.36 -5.40 17.95
CA GLY A 232 -5.32 -6.29 18.62
C GLY A 232 -5.50 -7.62 17.91
N VAL A 233 -5.36 -7.67 16.58
CA VAL A 233 -5.46 -8.91 15.79
C VAL A 233 -4.39 -9.93 16.22
N PHE A 234 -3.18 -9.45 16.54
CA PHE A 234 -2.05 -10.28 16.96
C PHE A 234 -2.04 -10.57 18.47
N ARG A 235 -3.00 -10.01 19.22
CA ARG A 235 -3.21 -10.28 20.65
C ARG A 235 -4.34 -11.29 20.90
N ASP A 236 -5.02 -11.75 19.86
CA ASP A 236 -6.01 -12.82 19.96
C ASP A 236 -5.34 -14.08 20.52
N SER A 237 -6.01 -14.78 21.46
CA SER A 237 -5.45 -15.94 22.15
C SER A 237 -5.14 -17.12 21.22
N ARG A 238 -5.74 -17.15 20.02
CA ARG A 238 -5.49 -18.15 18.97
C ARG A 238 -4.23 -17.87 18.16
N VAL A 239 -3.70 -16.66 18.24
CA VAL A 239 -2.57 -16.20 17.43
C VAL A 239 -1.27 -16.30 18.21
N GLU A 240 -0.31 -16.97 17.60
CA GLU A 240 1.09 -16.94 17.99
C GLU A 240 1.86 -16.08 16.99
N LEU A 241 2.53 -15.03 17.47
CA LEU A 241 3.31 -14.11 16.64
C LEU A 241 4.81 -14.29 16.93
N LEU A 242 5.56 -14.69 15.90
CA LEU A 242 7.01 -14.84 15.96
C LEU A 242 7.69 -13.75 15.11
N THR A 243 8.39 -12.83 15.76
CA THR A 243 9.19 -11.77 15.12
C THR A 243 10.65 -12.19 14.97
N GLY A 244 11.37 -11.60 14.02
CA GLY A 244 12.73 -12.02 13.67
C GLY A 244 12.77 -13.37 12.95
N ALA A 245 11.64 -13.79 12.36
CA ALA A 245 11.49 -15.05 11.63
C ALA A 245 11.35 -14.77 10.14
N ALA A 246 12.44 -14.93 9.39
CA ALA A 246 12.52 -14.62 7.98
C ALA A 246 12.17 -15.86 7.14
N VAL A 247 10.93 -15.93 6.66
CA VAL A 247 10.53 -16.99 5.72
C VAL A 247 11.29 -16.84 4.41
N HIS A 248 11.89 -17.92 3.93
CA HIS A 248 12.67 -17.93 2.69
C HIS A 248 12.21 -18.97 1.67
N GLN A 249 11.48 -20.01 2.10
CA GLN A 249 11.06 -21.11 1.22
C GLN A 249 9.77 -21.80 1.73
N LEU A 250 9.01 -22.38 0.82
CA LEU A 250 7.87 -23.26 1.04
C LEU A 250 8.18 -24.67 0.51
N ASP A 251 7.78 -25.72 1.22
CA ASP A 251 7.81 -27.10 0.71
C ASP A 251 6.58 -27.33 -0.18
N LEU A 252 6.78 -27.20 -1.50
CA LEU A 252 5.74 -27.37 -2.52
C LEU A 252 5.64 -28.84 -2.92
N GLN A 253 4.48 -29.47 -2.65
CA GLN A 253 4.23 -30.87 -3.00
C GLN A 253 2.94 -31.00 -3.81
N GLN A 254 3.09 -31.50 -5.05
CA GLN A 254 1.98 -31.68 -5.99
C GLN A 254 1.17 -30.39 -6.20
N ASN A 255 0.06 -30.25 -5.48
CA ASN A 255 -0.89 -29.15 -5.55
C ASN A 255 -1.10 -28.42 -4.20
N ARG A 256 -0.18 -28.58 -3.23
CA ARG A 256 -0.27 -27.93 -1.92
C ARG A 256 1.10 -27.55 -1.35
N VAL A 257 1.10 -26.59 -0.43
CA VAL A 257 2.21 -26.30 0.47
C VAL A 257 2.12 -27.24 1.67
N ARG A 258 3.20 -27.93 2.00
CA ARG A 258 3.28 -28.82 3.17
C ARG A 258 3.85 -28.10 4.39
N ALA A 259 4.92 -27.35 4.20
CA ALA A 259 5.67 -26.70 5.26
C ALA A 259 6.18 -25.32 4.83
N VAL A 260 6.42 -24.46 5.81
CA VAL A 260 7.02 -23.13 5.66
C VAL A 260 8.38 -23.16 6.35
N HIS A 261 9.44 -22.80 5.61
CA HIS A 261 10.81 -22.72 6.11
C HIS A 261 11.18 -21.27 6.44
N TYR A 262 11.79 -21.06 7.59
CA TYR A 262 12.18 -19.74 8.05
C TYR A 262 13.50 -19.76 8.81
N GLU A 263 14.29 -18.70 8.63
CA GLU A 263 15.47 -18.44 9.43
C GLU A 263 15.10 -17.63 10.66
N LYS A 264 15.61 -18.01 11.82
CA LYS A 264 15.56 -17.22 13.04
C LYS A 264 16.86 -17.41 13.83
N ASP A 265 17.47 -16.29 14.23
CA ASP A 265 18.70 -16.27 15.04
C ASP A 265 19.83 -17.15 14.45
N GLY A 266 19.96 -17.14 13.11
CA GLY A 266 20.97 -17.91 12.37
C GLY A 266 20.68 -19.41 12.24
N SER A 267 19.52 -19.89 12.69
CA SER A 267 19.09 -21.28 12.57
C SER A 267 17.89 -21.40 11.62
N ASP A 268 17.87 -22.49 10.85
CA ASP A 268 16.75 -22.81 9.97
C ASP A 268 15.69 -23.64 10.70
N HIS A 269 14.43 -23.31 10.48
CA HIS A 269 13.28 -23.93 11.11
C HIS A 269 12.20 -24.24 10.09
N GLN A 270 11.30 -25.17 10.42
CA GLN A 270 10.15 -25.50 9.60
C GLN A 270 8.88 -25.66 10.44
N VAL A 271 7.73 -25.36 9.84
CA VAL A 271 6.42 -25.54 10.46
C VAL A 271 5.39 -25.97 9.40
N ASN A 272 4.45 -26.84 9.78
CA ASN A 272 3.37 -27.24 8.89
C ASN A 272 2.16 -26.29 9.04
N GLY A 273 1.45 -26.04 7.95
CA GLY A 273 0.22 -25.26 7.93
C GLY A 273 -0.82 -25.91 7.03
N GLU A 274 -2.06 -26.02 7.49
CA GLU A 274 -3.16 -26.47 6.63
C GLU A 274 -3.44 -25.44 5.54
N VAL A 275 -3.53 -24.16 5.93
CA VAL A 275 -3.58 -23.00 5.04
C VAL A 275 -2.33 -22.14 5.24
N VAL A 276 -1.76 -21.64 4.14
CA VAL A 276 -0.63 -20.71 4.15
C VAL A 276 -1.04 -19.41 3.47
N ALA A 277 -0.85 -18.28 4.16
CA ALA A 277 -1.13 -16.95 3.64
C ALA A 277 0.18 -16.14 3.53
N LEU A 278 0.70 -16.03 2.31
CA LEU A 278 1.90 -15.31 1.96
C LEU A 278 1.58 -13.83 1.71
N GLY A 279 1.74 -12.98 2.73
CA GLY A 279 1.36 -11.56 2.69
C GLY A 279 2.51 -10.59 2.93
N THR A 280 3.68 -10.89 2.35
CA THR A 280 4.80 -9.94 2.29
C THR A 280 4.58 -8.91 1.18
N ASN A 281 5.59 -8.11 0.82
CA ASN A 281 5.49 -7.21 -0.33
C ASN A 281 5.73 -7.98 -1.66
N ALA A 282 5.53 -7.33 -2.80
CA ALA A 282 5.68 -7.98 -4.10
C ALA A 282 7.09 -8.52 -4.38
N ILE A 283 8.14 -7.94 -3.79
CA ILE A 283 9.50 -8.46 -3.95
C ILE A 283 9.66 -9.78 -3.17
N PHE A 284 9.27 -9.80 -1.90
CA PHE A 284 9.49 -10.97 -1.04
C PHE A 284 8.50 -12.11 -1.30
N ASN A 285 7.27 -11.82 -1.75
CA ASN A 285 6.35 -12.87 -2.19
C ASN A 285 6.96 -13.65 -3.36
N ALA A 286 7.47 -12.92 -4.37
CA ALA A 286 8.16 -13.54 -5.49
C ALA A 286 9.42 -14.28 -5.08
N ASN A 287 10.27 -13.68 -4.24
CA ASN A 287 11.48 -14.33 -3.77
C ASN A 287 11.19 -15.68 -3.09
N ILE A 288 10.22 -15.71 -2.19
CA ILE A 288 9.81 -16.94 -1.49
C ILE A 288 9.28 -17.97 -2.48
N LEU A 289 8.39 -17.59 -3.41
CA LEU A 289 7.86 -18.50 -4.42
C LEU A 289 8.96 -19.07 -5.33
N LEU A 290 9.89 -18.24 -5.81
CA LEU A 290 11.01 -18.67 -6.66
C LEU A 290 11.97 -19.59 -5.90
N ASN A 291 12.34 -19.27 -4.67
CA ASN A 291 13.17 -20.14 -3.81
C ASN A 291 12.47 -21.49 -3.54
N SER A 292 11.13 -21.50 -3.54
CA SER A 292 10.32 -22.71 -3.36
C SER A 292 10.28 -23.60 -4.61
N GLY A 293 10.82 -23.12 -5.74
CA GLY A 293 10.80 -23.85 -7.02
C GLY A 293 9.47 -23.74 -7.76
N ASP A 294 8.68 -22.70 -7.51
CA ASP A 294 7.49 -22.44 -8.32
C ASP A 294 7.87 -22.24 -9.80
N LEU A 295 7.23 -23.02 -10.68
CA LEU A 295 7.54 -23.09 -12.11
C LEU A 295 6.61 -22.22 -12.95
N ASN A 296 5.69 -21.48 -12.34
CA ASN A 296 4.81 -20.58 -13.09
C ASN A 296 5.66 -19.51 -13.81
N PRO A 297 5.52 -19.35 -15.14
CA PRO A 297 6.36 -18.46 -15.93
C PRO A 297 6.20 -16.97 -15.62
N PHE A 298 5.17 -16.59 -14.85
CA PHE A 298 4.90 -15.22 -14.41
C PHE A 298 5.41 -14.92 -13.00
N THR A 299 5.80 -15.92 -12.23
CA THR A 299 6.33 -15.72 -10.88
C THR A 299 7.62 -14.91 -10.95
N GLY A 300 7.67 -13.83 -10.15
CA GLY A 300 8.76 -12.87 -10.15
C GLY A 300 8.72 -11.83 -11.27
N LYS A 301 7.87 -11.97 -12.29
CA LYS A 301 7.85 -11.07 -13.46
C LYS A 301 6.79 -9.98 -13.36
N GLY A 302 7.02 -8.89 -14.09
CA GLY A 302 6.08 -7.77 -14.13
C GLY A 302 6.14 -6.94 -12.85
N LEU A 303 7.31 -6.85 -12.22
CA LEU A 303 7.52 -5.93 -11.10
C LEU A 303 7.32 -4.49 -11.57
N GLY A 304 6.61 -3.68 -10.80
CA GLY A 304 6.48 -2.27 -11.09
C GLY A 304 5.78 -1.49 -9.99
N GLU A 305 5.53 -0.23 -10.29
CA GLU A 305 4.72 0.68 -9.50
C GLU A 305 4.14 1.78 -10.39
N GLN A 306 3.34 2.69 -9.85
CA GLN A 306 2.95 3.92 -10.55
C GLN A 306 4.16 4.82 -10.82
N PHE A 307 4.06 5.66 -11.84
CA PHE A 307 5.04 6.70 -12.11
C PHE A 307 4.56 8.05 -11.57
N GLY A 308 5.40 8.77 -10.83
CA GLY A 308 5.04 10.03 -10.21
C GLY A 308 5.87 11.21 -10.68
N LEU A 309 5.21 12.35 -10.89
CA LEU A 309 5.85 13.61 -11.27
C LEU A 309 5.29 14.76 -10.44
N GLN A 310 6.16 15.64 -9.93
CA GLN A 310 5.72 16.85 -9.26
C GLN A 310 5.50 18.00 -10.25
N THR A 311 4.37 18.68 -10.14
CA THR A 311 4.05 19.92 -10.87
C THR A 311 3.83 21.07 -9.90
N LEU A 312 4.48 22.21 -10.17
CA LEU A 312 4.26 23.47 -9.44
C LEU A 312 3.48 24.44 -10.32
N VAL A 313 2.40 25.01 -9.79
CA VAL A 313 1.54 25.95 -10.50
C VAL A 313 1.60 27.29 -9.77
N TYR A 314 2.19 28.26 -10.45
CA TYR A 314 2.34 29.64 -9.99
C TYR A 314 1.09 30.42 -10.37
N LEU A 315 0.50 31.11 -9.39
CA LEU A 315 -0.80 31.76 -9.50
C LEU A 315 -0.64 33.29 -9.44
N ASP A 316 -1.50 34.02 -10.16
CA ASP A 316 -1.64 35.47 -10.05
C ASP A 316 -2.71 35.81 -9.00
N ASN A 317 -2.34 36.66 -8.04
CA ASN A 317 -3.25 37.19 -7.01
C ASN A 317 -4.17 36.17 -6.30
N MET A 318 -3.75 34.91 -6.19
CA MET A 318 -4.48 33.86 -5.48
C MET A 318 -3.54 33.09 -4.56
N GLU A 319 -3.80 33.14 -3.26
CA GLU A 319 -3.02 32.41 -2.26
C GLU A 319 -3.53 30.97 -2.10
N ASN A 320 -2.61 30.01 -2.02
CA ASN A 320 -2.91 28.64 -1.64
C ASN A 320 -2.74 28.48 -0.11
N VAL A 321 -3.83 28.74 0.62
CA VAL A 321 -3.88 28.64 2.09
C VAL A 321 -5.04 27.76 2.53
N GLY A 322 -5.03 27.35 3.80
CA GLY A 322 -5.98 26.38 4.33
C GLY A 322 -5.47 24.96 4.15
N GLY A 323 -6.36 24.01 3.91
CA GLY A 323 -6.01 22.59 3.94
C GLY A 323 -5.78 22.10 5.38
N SER A 324 -5.82 20.79 5.58
CA SER A 324 -5.62 20.22 6.93
C SER A 324 -4.76 18.97 6.94
N THR A 325 -4.09 18.68 5.83
CA THR A 325 -3.30 17.47 5.69
C THR A 325 -2.32 17.56 4.51
N TRP A 326 -1.31 16.68 4.46
CA TRP A 326 -0.26 16.70 3.41
C TRP A 326 -0.83 16.56 1.99
N VAL A 327 -1.46 15.42 1.68
CA VAL A 327 -2.22 15.20 0.44
C VAL A 327 -3.68 15.55 0.70
N ASN A 328 -4.18 16.60 0.06
CA ASN A 328 -5.42 17.26 0.45
C ASN A 328 -6.62 16.89 -0.43
N ALA A 329 -6.42 16.76 -1.75
CA ALA A 329 -7.46 16.41 -2.71
C ALA A 329 -6.98 15.46 -3.80
N ASN A 330 -7.91 14.72 -4.40
CA ASN A 330 -7.71 13.93 -5.62
C ASN A 330 -8.50 14.53 -6.79
N GLY A 331 -7.84 14.70 -7.93
CA GLY A 331 -8.41 15.06 -9.21
C GLY A 331 -8.38 13.89 -10.19
N TYR A 332 -9.52 13.63 -10.83
CA TYR A 332 -9.76 12.51 -11.73
C TYR A 332 -9.97 12.93 -13.20
N MET A 333 -9.74 14.20 -13.52
CA MET A 333 -9.99 14.77 -14.85
C MET A 333 -9.15 14.13 -15.96
N LEU A 334 -8.03 13.51 -15.62
CA LEU A 334 -7.13 12.80 -16.54
C LEU A 334 -7.08 11.29 -16.23
N TYR A 335 -7.91 10.80 -15.31
CA TYR A 335 -7.84 9.45 -14.79
C TYR A 335 -8.51 8.46 -15.74
N ASP A 336 -9.70 8.79 -16.24
CA ASP A 336 -10.48 7.82 -17.01
C ASP A 336 -11.10 8.42 -18.27
N GLY A 337 -11.21 7.59 -19.31
CA GLY A 337 -11.72 7.99 -20.61
C GLY A 337 -11.14 7.17 -21.76
N GLU A 338 -11.68 7.37 -22.96
CA GLU A 338 -11.25 6.69 -24.19
C GLU A 338 -9.75 6.80 -24.49
N HIS A 339 -9.11 7.85 -23.99
CA HIS A 339 -7.67 8.05 -24.14
C HIS A 339 -6.83 6.92 -23.55
N ARG A 340 -7.37 6.16 -22.57
CA ARG A 340 -6.69 4.99 -21.99
C ARG A 340 -6.43 3.87 -22.99
N LYS A 341 -7.01 3.91 -24.20
CA LYS A 341 -6.63 3.05 -25.34
C LYS A 341 -5.22 3.35 -25.86
N GLU A 342 -4.74 4.58 -25.66
CA GLU A 342 -3.52 5.10 -26.29
C GLU A 342 -2.43 5.47 -25.28
N TYR A 343 -2.81 6.00 -24.13
CA TYR A 343 -1.89 6.43 -23.07
C TYR A 343 -2.50 6.35 -21.68
N ALA A 344 -1.65 6.18 -20.67
CA ALA A 344 -2.02 5.92 -19.28
C ALA A 344 -2.95 6.96 -18.64
N ALA A 345 -3.78 6.45 -17.73
CA ALA A 345 -4.51 7.23 -16.75
C ALA A 345 -3.58 8.08 -15.87
N CYS A 346 -4.08 9.24 -15.40
CA CYS A 346 -3.35 10.09 -14.46
C CYS A 346 -4.27 10.63 -13.36
N MET A 347 -3.89 10.40 -12.10
CA MET A 347 -4.50 11.02 -10.92
C MET A 347 -3.70 12.25 -10.51
N MET A 348 -4.41 13.33 -10.19
CA MET A 348 -3.80 14.55 -9.66
C MET A 348 -4.00 14.59 -8.14
N GLU A 349 -2.94 14.77 -7.37
CA GLU A 349 -2.97 14.91 -5.92
C GLU A 349 -2.54 16.32 -5.53
N SER A 350 -3.41 17.06 -4.83
CA SER A 350 -3.02 18.39 -4.33
C SER A 350 -2.24 18.26 -3.03
N GLY A 351 -1.09 18.95 -2.97
CA GLY A 351 -0.23 19.02 -1.80
C GLY A 351 -0.42 20.33 -1.03
N ASN A 352 -0.47 20.23 0.31
CA ASN A 352 -0.50 21.39 1.21
C ASN A 352 0.81 21.55 2.01
N TYR A 353 1.88 20.91 1.57
CA TYR A 353 3.21 21.09 2.14
C TYR A 353 3.88 22.34 1.53
N PRO A 354 4.77 23.01 2.28
CA PRO A 354 5.14 24.39 1.96
C PRO A 354 6.04 24.48 0.73
N TYR A 355 5.48 24.95 -0.38
CA TYR A 355 6.25 25.63 -1.43
C TYR A 355 6.03 27.12 -1.32
N PHE A 356 7.10 27.88 -1.54
CA PHE A 356 7.04 29.33 -1.56
C PHE A 356 7.63 29.86 -2.86
N ARG A 357 6.97 30.86 -3.44
CA ARG A 357 7.60 31.70 -4.47
C ARG A 357 8.67 32.56 -3.81
N LEU A 358 9.78 32.82 -4.50
CA LEU A 358 10.81 33.73 -3.98
C LEU A 358 10.49 35.20 -4.27
N GLU A 359 9.55 35.47 -5.17
CA GLU A 359 9.09 36.81 -5.52
C GLU A 359 8.38 37.49 -4.35
N ARG A 360 8.85 38.70 -4.01
CA ARG A 360 8.27 39.50 -2.93
C ARG A 360 6.77 39.73 -3.15
N GLY A 361 5.97 39.40 -2.14
CA GLY A 361 4.52 39.58 -2.19
C GLY A 361 3.73 38.46 -2.89
N LYS A 362 4.41 37.46 -3.48
CA LYS A 362 3.76 36.30 -4.12
C LYS A 362 4.04 34.98 -3.41
N TRP A 363 4.66 34.98 -2.23
CA TRP A 363 5.18 33.77 -1.57
C TRP A 363 4.18 32.61 -1.51
N ARG A 364 2.89 32.90 -1.26
CA ARG A 364 1.82 31.88 -1.12
C ARG A 364 1.04 31.62 -2.41
N ASN A 365 1.38 32.27 -3.52
CA ASN A 365 0.65 32.17 -4.77
C ASN A 365 1.17 31.01 -5.62
N ILE A 366 1.25 29.84 -5.00
CA ILE A 366 1.76 28.61 -5.62
C ILE A 366 1.04 27.41 -5.03
N ILE A 367 0.66 26.47 -5.88
CA ILE A 367 0.16 25.15 -5.46
C ILE A 367 1.01 24.06 -6.10
N SER A 368 1.10 22.95 -5.38
CA SER A 368 1.83 21.76 -5.80
C SER A 368 0.85 20.63 -6.11
N PHE A 369 0.98 20.04 -7.29
CA PHE A 369 0.23 18.85 -7.71
C PHE A 369 1.15 17.70 -8.03
N ARG A 370 1.03 16.60 -7.28
CA ARG A 370 1.65 15.34 -7.67
C ARG A 370 0.78 14.69 -8.74
N MET A 371 1.37 14.36 -9.88
CA MET A 371 0.74 13.65 -10.99
C MET A 371 1.17 12.19 -10.90
N ILE A 372 0.24 11.30 -10.59
CA ILE A 372 0.49 9.86 -10.48
C ILE A 372 -0.08 9.20 -11.72
N PHE A 373 0.72 8.40 -12.41
CA PHE A 373 0.36 7.75 -13.66
C PHE A 373 0.23 6.24 -13.46
N GLU A 374 -0.78 5.69 -14.12
CA GLU A 374 -0.90 4.24 -14.31
C GLU A 374 0.34 3.70 -15.03
N ASP A 375 0.70 2.45 -14.72
CA ASP A 375 1.67 1.70 -15.51
C ASP A 375 1.21 0.24 -15.68
N LEU A 376 1.90 -0.49 -16.55
CA LEU A 376 1.56 -1.87 -16.89
C LEU A 376 2.67 -2.83 -16.43
N PRO A 377 2.34 -4.06 -16.00
CA PRO A 377 3.36 -5.07 -15.73
C PRO A 377 4.18 -5.37 -16.98
N GLN A 378 5.51 -5.31 -16.85
CA GLN A 378 6.45 -5.58 -17.94
C GLN A 378 7.38 -6.73 -17.56
N GLU A 379 7.47 -7.77 -18.39
CA GLU A 379 8.28 -8.96 -18.07
C GLU A 379 9.78 -8.68 -17.90
N ARG A 380 10.28 -7.60 -18.51
CA ARG A 380 11.66 -7.10 -18.34
C ARG A 380 11.96 -6.54 -16.95
N ASN A 381 10.93 -6.29 -16.15
CA ASN A 381 11.05 -5.89 -14.76
C ASN A 381 10.70 -7.10 -13.88
N TYR A 382 11.65 -7.58 -13.08
CA TYR A 382 11.48 -8.84 -12.38
C TYR A 382 12.32 -8.94 -11.11
N VAL A 383 11.97 -9.92 -10.29
CA VAL A 383 12.70 -10.37 -9.11
C VAL A 383 13.42 -11.66 -9.45
N ALA A 384 14.68 -11.77 -9.04
CA ALA A 384 15.48 -12.98 -9.20
C ALA A 384 16.04 -13.46 -7.85
N THR A 385 16.17 -14.77 -7.70
CA THR A 385 16.81 -15.40 -6.54
C THR A 385 18.31 -15.14 -6.56
N THR A 386 18.92 -15.09 -5.39
CA THR A 386 20.38 -14.96 -5.25
C THR A 386 20.94 -16.09 -4.39
N ARG A 387 22.26 -16.12 -4.17
CA ARG A 387 22.87 -17.09 -3.24
C ARG A 387 22.44 -16.86 -1.80
N ASP A 388 22.14 -15.62 -1.44
CA ASP A 388 21.50 -15.28 -0.17
C ASP A 388 19.99 -15.33 -0.38
N VAL A 389 19.36 -16.43 0.04
CA VAL A 389 17.93 -16.68 -0.15
C VAL A 389 17.02 -15.62 0.49
N LEU A 390 17.56 -14.79 1.39
CA LEU A 390 16.85 -13.69 2.05
C LEU A 390 17.04 -12.33 1.37
N LYS A 391 17.91 -12.23 0.35
CA LYS A 391 18.22 -11.01 -0.39
C LYS A 391 17.99 -11.22 -1.89
N PRO A 392 16.75 -11.02 -2.38
CA PRO A 392 16.46 -11.10 -3.80
C PRO A 392 17.17 -9.99 -4.58
N ALA A 393 17.48 -10.27 -5.85
CA ALA A 393 17.87 -9.26 -6.83
C ALA A 393 16.63 -8.67 -7.50
N VAL A 394 16.63 -7.36 -7.69
CA VAL A 394 15.53 -6.61 -8.27
C VAL A 394 16.01 -5.89 -9.53
N HIS A 395 15.34 -6.16 -10.65
CA HIS A 395 15.66 -5.60 -11.96
C HIS A 395 14.52 -4.70 -12.44
N PHE A 396 14.83 -3.46 -12.81
CA PHE A 396 13.86 -2.51 -13.35
C PHE A 396 14.40 -1.81 -14.60
N ALA A 397 13.90 -2.20 -15.77
CA ALA A 397 14.30 -1.65 -17.05
C ALA A 397 13.58 -0.33 -17.42
N GLY A 398 12.65 0.14 -16.57
CA GLY A 398 11.91 1.38 -16.77
C GLY A 398 10.38 1.20 -16.87
N ILE A 399 9.70 2.34 -16.94
CA ILE A 399 8.24 2.43 -17.15
C ILE A 399 7.84 2.00 -18.56
N SER A 400 6.55 1.78 -18.81
CA SER A 400 6.07 1.45 -20.15
C SER A 400 6.02 2.67 -21.07
N ASP A 401 6.04 2.43 -22.39
CA ASP A 401 5.80 3.46 -23.39
C ASP A 401 4.41 4.09 -23.26
N TYR A 402 3.44 3.31 -22.76
CA TYR A 402 2.07 3.73 -22.48
C TYR A 402 2.03 4.85 -21.43
N THR A 403 2.80 4.71 -20.36
CA THR A 403 2.99 5.70 -19.30
C THR A 403 3.77 6.91 -19.79
N SER A 404 4.83 6.69 -20.57
CA SER A 404 5.67 7.75 -21.12
C SER A 404 4.86 8.70 -22.03
N LYS A 405 3.97 8.15 -22.87
CA LYS A 405 3.03 8.95 -23.68
C LYS A 405 2.07 9.77 -22.82
N ALA A 406 1.61 9.23 -21.69
CA ALA A 406 0.68 9.93 -20.81
C ALA A 406 1.30 11.17 -20.17
N VAL A 407 2.58 11.13 -19.82
CA VAL A 407 3.30 12.29 -19.27
C VAL A 407 3.28 13.46 -20.27
N GLU A 408 3.56 13.18 -21.54
CA GLU A 408 3.54 14.21 -22.60
C GLU A 408 2.12 14.74 -22.86
N LYS A 409 1.12 13.86 -22.87
CA LYS A 409 -0.29 14.27 -23.03
C LYS A 409 -0.82 15.06 -21.83
N MET A 410 -0.40 14.71 -20.61
CA MET A 410 -0.73 15.43 -19.39
C MET A 410 -0.23 16.88 -19.48
N LYS A 411 1.03 17.10 -19.89
CA LYS A 411 1.58 18.46 -20.02
C LYS A 411 0.79 19.34 -20.99
N VAL A 412 0.24 18.75 -22.06
CA VAL A 412 -0.60 19.45 -23.05
C VAL A 412 -2.01 19.75 -22.49
N ASN A 413 -2.57 18.84 -21.71
CA ASN A 413 -3.96 18.94 -21.24
C ASN A 413 -4.11 19.69 -19.90
N LEU A 414 -3.07 19.71 -19.06
CA LEU A 414 -3.10 20.31 -17.74
C LEU A 414 -3.51 21.81 -17.74
N PRO A 415 -3.05 22.66 -18.67
CA PRO A 415 -3.53 24.05 -18.75
C PRO A 415 -5.06 24.17 -18.89
N LYS A 416 -5.70 23.24 -19.61
CA LYS A 416 -7.16 23.22 -19.75
C LYS A 416 -7.85 22.81 -18.45
N VAL A 417 -7.28 21.81 -17.75
CA VAL A 417 -7.77 21.34 -16.44
C VAL A 417 -7.71 22.49 -15.41
N LEU A 418 -6.66 23.30 -15.45
CA LEU A 418 -6.43 24.41 -14.53
C LEU A 418 -7.00 25.76 -15.01
N SER A 419 -7.79 25.78 -16.10
CA SER A 419 -8.31 27.02 -16.71
C SER A 419 -9.21 27.86 -15.81
N CYS A 420 -9.72 27.30 -14.71
CA CYS A 420 -10.48 28.03 -13.70
C CYS A 420 -9.60 28.76 -12.67
N LEU A 421 -8.28 28.58 -12.72
CA LEU A 421 -7.31 29.22 -11.85
C LEU A 421 -6.56 30.34 -12.60
N PRO A 422 -6.12 31.40 -11.90
CA PRO A 422 -5.29 32.45 -12.49
C PRO A 422 -3.84 31.97 -12.64
N VAL A 423 -3.58 31.02 -13.54
CA VAL A 423 -2.24 30.42 -13.72
C VAL A 423 -1.30 31.37 -14.48
N GLU A 424 -0.16 31.72 -13.87
CA GLU A 424 0.93 32.47 -14.51
C GLU A 424 1.94 31.54 -15.19
N LYS A 425 2.31 30.45 -14.51
CA LYS A 425 3.35 29.51 -14.94
C LYS A 425 3.05 28.13 -14.40
N ILE A 426 3.30 27.11 -15.22
CA ILE A 426 3.35 25.70 -14.81
C ILE A 426 4.79 25.23 -14.95
N GLU A 427 5.33 24.62 -13.89
CA GLU A 427 6.67 24.05 -13.86
C GLU A 427 6.58 22.56 -13.52
N TYR A 428 7.20 21.74 -14.35
CA TYR A 428 7.28 20.29 -14.15
C TYR A 428 8.66 19.96 -13.59
N LEU A 429 8.72 19.40 -12.38
CA LEU A 429 9.98 19.01 -11.75
C LEU A 429 10.46 17.67 -12.29
N ALA A 430 11.61 17.18 -11.81
CA ALA A 430 12.04 15.82 -12.10
C ALA A 430 11.02 14.79 -11.56
N PRO A 431 10.85 13.64 -12.23
CA PRO A 431 10.07 12.54 -11.70
C PRO A 431 10.59 12.07 -10.35
N TYR A 432 9.72 11.49 -9.53
CA TYR A 432 10.16 10.80 -8.32
C TYR A 432 10.93 9.53 -8.67
N ASP A 433 11.88 9.18 -7.81
CA ASP A 433 12.59 7.90 -7.85
C ASP A 433 11.67 6.71 -7.52
N THR A 434 10.60 6.94 -6.76
CA THR A 434 9.62 5.93 -6.38
C THR A 434 8.33 6.53 -5.82
N GLU A 435 7.20 5.84 -6.05
CA GLU A 435 5.92 6.06 -5.35
C GLU A 435 5.75 5.13 -4.13
N ALA A 436 6.72 4.24 -3.87
CA ALA A 436 6.72 3.23 -2.82
C ALA A 436 5.52 2.25 -2.90
N HIS A 437 5.00 2.00 -4.11
CA HIS A 437 3.85 1.15 -4.36
C HIS A 437 4.26 -0.12 -5.13
N ILE A 438 4.96 -1.01 -4.45
CA ILE A 438 5.57 -2.21 -5.05
C ILE A 438 4.50 -3.23 -5.43
N MET A 439 4.30 -3.47 -6.72
CA MET A 439 3.20 -4.27 -7.28
C MET A 439 3.68 -5.30 -8.33
N GLY A 440 2.82 -6.26 -8.66
CA GLY A 440 3.07 -7.29 -9.67
C GLY A 440 3.86 -8.49 -9.13
N THR A 441 4.62 -9.22 -9.95
CA THR A 441 5.40 -10.41 -9.57
C THR A 441 4.62 -11.69 -9.22
N ALA A 442 3.34 -11.61 -8.89
CA ALA A 442 2.46 -12.77 -8.71
C ALA A 442 1.04 -12.48 -9.23
N ARG A 443 0.95 -11.90 -10.43
CA ARG A 443 -0.28 -11.29 -10.96
C ARG A 443 -1.48 -12.23 -10.98
N MET A 444 -2.64 -11.67 -10.67
CA MET A 444 -3.93 -12.34 -10.71
C MET A 444 -4.44 -12.50 -12.15
N SER A 445 -5.12 -13.61 -12.42
CA SER A 445 -5.58 -14.00 -13.75
C SER A 445 -6.74 -14.99 -13.71
N LYS A 446 -7.46 -15.16 -14.84
CA LYS A 446 -8.53 -16.16 -14.95
C LYS A 446 -7.99 -17.58 -15.01
N THR A 447 -6.80 -17.79 -15.58
CA THR A 447 -6.20 -19.12 -15.78
C THR A 447 -4.71 -19.13 -15.43
N ALA A 448 -4.19 -20.31 -15.08
CA ALA A 448 -2.78 -20.52 -14.76
C ALA A 448 -1.81 -20.15 -15.90
N SER A 449 -2.29 -20.15 -17.15
CA SER A 449 -1.48 -19.77 -18.32
C SER A 449 -1.35 -18.26 -18.50
N GLU A 450 -2.03 -17.45 -17.68
CA GLU A 450 -2.05 -15.99 -17.79
C GLU A 450 -1.52 -15.29 -16.53
N GLY A 451 -1.33 -15.99 -15.41
CA GLY A 451 -0.81 -15.43 -14.16
C GLY A 451 -0.59 -16.48 -13.07
N VAL A 452 -0.33 -16.02 -11.85
CA VAL A 452 0.12 -16.86 -10.72
C VAL A 452 -1.05 -17.24 -9.80
N VAL A 453 -1.95 -16.29 -9.52
CA VAL A 453 -3.11 -16.51 -8.65
C VAL A 453 -4.43 -16.31 -9.38
N ASP A 454 -5.48 -16.92 -8.84
CA ASP A 454 -6.86 -16.70 -9.25
C ASP A 454 -7.49 -15.48 -8.54
N LYS A 455 -8.77 -15.21 -8.84
CA LYS A 455 -9.54 -14.08 -8.28
C LYS A 455 -9.65 -14.05 -6.75
N HIS A 456 -9.35 -15.16 -6.08
CA HIS A 456 -9.39 -15.29 -4.63
C HIS A 456 -8.00 -15.16 -3.99
N LEU A 457 -6.99 -14.76 -4.77
CA LEU A 457 -5.59 -14.71 -4.37
C LEU A 457 -5.00 -16.09 -4.06
N ILE A 458 -5.63 -17.17 -4.52
CA ILE A 458 -5.12 -18.52 -4.33
C ILE A 458 -4.23 -18.88 -5.52
N HIS A 459 -3.06 -19.44 -5.24
CA HIS A 459 -2.16 -19.92 -6.29
C HIS A 459 -2.87 -20.94 -7.19
N HIS A 460 -2.70 -20.82 -8.52
CA HIS A 460 -3.39 -21.70 -9.47
C HIS A 460 -3.05 -23.19 -9.24
N GLN A 461 -1.78 -23.49 -8.96
CA GLN A 461 -1.31 -24.85 -8.63
C GLN A 461 -1.46 -25.23 -7.14
N TYR A 462 -0.99 -24.40 -6.20
CA TYR A 462 -0.93 -24.74 -4.78
C TYR A 462 -2.18 -24.23 -4.04
N ARG A 463 -3.19 -25.08 -3.90
CA ARG A 463 -4.56 -24.64 -3.57
C ARG A 463 -4.80 -24.24 -2.12
N ASN A 464 -3.86 -24.52 -1.22
CA ASN A 464 -3.86 -24.02 0.15
C ASN A 464 -2.93 -22.81 0.36
N LEU A 465 -2.39 -22.23 -0.71
CA LEU A 465 -1.52 -21.07 -0.68
C LEU A 465 -2.24 -19.82 -1.19
N PHE A 466 -2.48 -18.88 -0.29
CA PHE A 466 -2.89 -17.53 -0.62
C PHE A 466 -1.65 -16.66 -0.83
N VAL A 467 -1.58 -15.92 -1.95
CA VAL A 467 -0.54 -14.92 -2.21
C VAL A 467 -1.18 -13.53 -2.16
N LEU A 468 -1.04 -12.89 -1.02
CA LEU A 468 -1.74 -11.68 -0.65
C LEU A 468 -0.99 -10.41 -1.04
N GLY A 469 -1.69 -9.27 -0.97
CA GLY A 469 -1.09 -7.96 -1.17
C GLY A 469 -0.95 -7.59 -2.64
N ALA A 470 -0.21 -6.50 -2.88
CA ALA A 470 -0.16 -5.88 -4.20
C ALA A 470 0.65 -6.69 -5.24
N SER A 471 1.25 -7.81 -4.82
CA SER A 471 1.91 -8.72 -5.73
C SER A 471 0.93 -9.36 -6.74
N SER A 472 -0.32 -9.46 -6.31
CA SER A 472 -1.41 -10.04 -7.09
C SER A 472 -2.01 -9.09 -8.12
N PHE A 473 -1.61 -7.81 -8.17
CA PHE A 473 -2.29 -6.84 -9.03
C PHE A 473 -2.08 -7.15 -10.51
N THR A 474 -3.19 -7.18 -11.27
CA THR A 474 -3.16 -7.44 -12.72
C THR A 474 -2.64 -6.23 -13.50
N THR A 475 -2.93 -5.00 -13.03
CA THR A 475 -2.46 -3.73 -13.60
C THR A 475 -2.18 -2.71 -12.48
N PHE A 476 -1.45 -1.63 -12.80
CA PHE A 476 -1.06 -0.60 -11.82
C PHE A 476 -1.82 0.70 -12.08
N THR A 477 -3.04 0.80 -11.57
CA THR A 477 -3.85 2.04 -11.65
C THR A 477 -3.18 3.21 -10.92
N PRO A 478 -3.50 4.49 -11.26
CA PRO A 478 -2.91 5.65 -10.60
C PRO A 478 -3.28 5.79 -9.11
N SER A 479 -4.34 5.10 -8.66
CA SER A 479 -4.77 5.15 -7.25
C SER A 479 -3.85 4.38 -6.32
N ASN A 480 -3.59 4.92 -5.11
CA ASN A 480 -2.76 4.25 -4.12
C ASN A 480 -3.32 2.86 -3.78
N PRO A 481 -2.47 1.81 -3.73
CA PRO A 481 -2.91 0.42 -3.73
C PRO A 481 -3.42 -0.08 -2.37
N THR A 482 -3.12 0.63 -1.28
CA THR A 482 -3.28 0.10 0.10
C THR A 482 -4.72 -0.24 0.47
N LEU A 483 -5.68 0.59 0.04
CA LEU A 483 -7.09 0.33 0.32
C LEU A 483 -7.55 -0.94 -0.42
N THR A 484 -7.24 -1.03 -1.72
CA THR A 484 -7.63 -2.16 -2.58
C THR A 484 -6.98 -3.47 -2.16
N LEU A 485 -5.67 -3.49 -1.86
CA LEU A 485 -5.01 -4.71 -1.39
C LEU A 485 -5.55 -5.18 -0.05
N SER A 486 -6.02 -4.27 0.81
CA SER A 486 -6.63 -4.63 2.09
C SER A 486 -8.02 -5.23 1.89
N ALA A 487 -8.81 -4.66 0.96
CA ALA A 487 -10.14 -5.17 0.61
C ALA A 487 -10.05 -6.56 -0.04
N LEU A 488 -9.10 -6.74 -0.96
CA LEU A 488 -8.77 -8.05 -1.54
C LEU A 488 -8.36 -9.08 -0.49
N SER A 489 -7.65 -8.65 0.57
CA SER A 489 -7.23 -9.55 1.64
C SER A 489 -8.41 -10.01 2.51
N LEU A 490 -9.40 -9.14 2.75
CA LEU A 490 -10.66 -9.55 3.38
C LEU A 490 -11.44 -10.52 2.48
N HIS A 491 -11.57 -10.23 1.19
CA HIS A 491 -12.23 -11.09 0.21
C HIS A 491 -11.58 -12.48 0.12
N ALA A 492 -10.24 -12.55 0.12
CA ALA A 492 -9.50 -13.81 0.08
C ALA A 492 -9.69 -14.65 1.35
N ALA A 493 -9.70 -14.03 2.53
CA ALA A 493 -9.89 -14.74 3.80
C ALA A 493 -11.25 -15.45 3.90
N ASP A 494 -12.27 -14.98 3.18
CA ASP A 494 -13.58 -15.63 3.12
C ASP A 494 -13.55 -16.98 2.37
N GLN A 495 -12.46 -17.27 1.65
CA GLN A 495 -12.24 -18.52 0.92
C GLN A 495 -11.37 -19.52 1.69
N ALA A 496 -10.99 -19.21 2.93
CA ALA A 496 -10.15 -20.06 3.77
C ALA A 496 -10.95 -21.12 4.58
N PHE A 497 -12.25 -21.27 4.31
CA PHE A 497 -13.20 -22.10 5.08
C PHE A 497 -13.96 -23.09 4.20
#